data_AF-A0A524FNG1-F1
#
_entry.id   AF-A0A524FNG1-F1
#
_cell.length_a   1.000
_cell.length_b   1.000
_cell.length_c   1.000
_cell.angle_alpha   90.00
_cell.angle_beta   90.00
_cell.angle_gamma   90.00
#
_symmetry.space_group_name_H-M   'P 1'
#
loop_
_entity.id
_entity.type
_entity.pdbx_description
1 polymer ?
#
loop_
_entity_poly.entity_id
_entity_poly.type
_entity_poly.pdbx_seq_one_letter_code
_entity_poly.pdbx_strand_id
1 'polypeptide(L)'
;MPIDWAKAEEAPQKTQKVEGRFLLDLRAKVNDLEKQLTETKAELNQAQDEIASTATELNNSKAALNSSSSEINQANATINDLTQKLEAANNNISELESNINSLTESSESASSKVSELDAKISDLEGQLNEANAALSAKDDEINKLKTEEASLASSKDEEINNLKAQLEEIKSKSSGSESQLNQLNSQIAEQTSKIQELNSKIEELNGTVSEKESQLEQLNNTLLERDSLINSQKAHIDELEAELGELKPPEISAGGFVSEERITCPKIY
;
A
#
# COMPACT_ATOMS: atom_id res chain seq x y z
N MET A 1 -146.98 80.99 -40.42
CA MET A 1 -145.95 80.84 -41.47
C MET A 1 -144.59 80.71 -40.81
N PRO A 2 -143.71 79.80 -41.28
CA PRO A 2 -142.31 79.80 -40.91
C PRO A 2 -141.68 81.17 -41.22
N ILE A 3 -140.57 81.49 -40.56
CA ILE A 3 -139.79 82.70 -40.87
C ILE A 3 -139.35 82.62 -42.34
N ASP A 4 -139.61 83.69 -43.11
CA ASP A 4 -139.25 83.78 -44.53
C ASP A 4 -137.84 84.39 -44.60
N TRP A 5 -136.84 83.54 -44.42
CA TRP A 5 -135.44 83.96 -44.29
C TRP A 5 -134.95 84.74 -45.52
N ALA A 6 -135.50 84.49 -46.71
CA ALA A 6 -135.15 85.20 -47.93
C ALA A 6 -135.64 86.67 -47.90
N LYS A 7 -136.87 86.93 -47.43
CA LYS A 7 -137.37 88.31 -47.22
C LYS A 7 -136.66 89.03 -46.08
N ALA A 8 -136.28 88.32 -45.02
CA ALA A 8 -135.52 88.88 -43.90
C ALA A 8 -134.09 89.28 -44.32
N GLU A 9 -133.50 88.58 -45.29
CA GLU A 9 -132.17 88.87 -45.83
C GLU A 9 -132.19 89.99 -46.90
N GLU A 10 -133.20 90.04 -47.79
CA GLU A 10 -133.34 91.10 -48.81
C GLU A 10 -133.78 92.47 -48.22
N ALA A 11 -134.53 92.50 -47.12
CA ALA A 11 -135.06 93.72 -46.51
C ALA A 11 -135.10 93.68 -44.96
N PRO A 12 -133.94 93.67 -44.27
CA PRO A 12 -133.83 93.41 -42.82
C PRO A 12 -134.52 94.43 -41.91
N GLN A 13 -134.89 95.60 -42.42
CA GLN A 13 -135.57 96.67 -41.65
C GLN A 13 -137.11 96.59 -41.72
N LYS A 14 -137.69 95.70 -42.53
CA LYS A 14 -139.16 95.53 -42.64
C LYS A 14 -139.68 94.48 -41.66
N THR A 15 -140.86 94.72 -41.10
CA THR A 15 -141.48 93.81 -40.13
C THR A 15 -142.15 92.63 -40.82
N GLN A 16 -141.89 91.41 -40.33
CA GLN A 16 -142.60 90.20 -40.71
C GLN A 16 -143.37 89.66 -39.51
N LYS A 17 -144.64 89.30 -39.71
CA LYS A 17 -145.44 88.64 -38.67
C LYS A 17 -145.02 87.18 -38.56
N VAL A 18 -144.26 86.85 -37.52
CA VAL A 18 -143.81 85.48 -37.21
C VAL A 18 -144.63 84.93 -36.05
N GLU A 19 -145.04 83.67 -36.12
CA GLU A 19 -145.69 83.01 -35.00
C GLU A 19 -144.67 82.74 -33.89
N GLY A 20 -145.01 83.10 -32.64
CA GLY A 20 -144.11 82.97 -31.49
C GLY A 20 -143.53 81.55 -31.28
N ARG A 21 -144.23 80.50 -31.70
CA ARG A 21 -143.73 79.11 -31.67
C ARG A 21 -142.44 78.90 -32.47
N PHE A 22 -142.32 79.50 -33.65
CA PHE A 22 -141.13 79.35 -34.49
C PHE A 22 -139.93 80.13 -33.93
N LEU A 23 -140.19 81.26 -33.26
CA LEU A 23 -139.16 82.01 -32.52
C LEU A 23 -138.71 81.24 -31.27
N LEU A 24 -139.62 80.54 -30.59
CA LEU A 24 -139.31 79.68 -29.44
C LEU A 24 -138.52 78.42 -29.86
N ASP A 25 -138.88 77.78 -30.98
CA ASP A 25 -138.13 76.64 -31.55
C ASP A 25 -136.72 77.05 -31.98
N LEU A 26 -136.58 78.22 -32.63
CA LEU A 26 -135.27 78.77 -32.98
C LEU A 26 -134.44 79.06 -31.74
N ARG A 27 -135.04 79.69 -30.71
CA ARG A 27 -134.38 79.93 -29.41
C ARG A 27 -133.96 78.61 -28.74
N ALA A 28 -134.79 77.58 -28.79
CA ALA A 28 -134.47 76.27 -28.24
C ALA A 28 -133.29 75.63 -28.98
N LYS A 29 -133.26 75.73 -30.31
CA LYS A 29 -132.16 75.23 -31.15
C LYS A 29 -130.87 76.02 -30.96
N VAL A 30 -130.94 77.35 -30.79
CA VAL A 30 -129.78 78.19 -30.45
C VAL A 30 -129.25 77.80 -29.07
N ASN A 31 -130.11 77.66 -28.05
CA ASN A 31 -129.69 77.21 -26.73
C ASN A 31 -129.06 75.81 -26.75
N ASP A 32 -129.59 74.89 -27.56
CA ASP A 32 -129.04 73.53 -27.72
C ASP A 32 -127.67 73.56 -28.42
N LEU A 33 -127.54 74.35 -29.49
CA LEU A 33 -126.25 74.54 -30.18
C LEU A 33 -125.22 75.25 -29.29
N GLU A 34 -125.63 76.24 -28.48
CA GLU A 34 -124.77 76.87 -27.48
C GLU A 34 -124.30 75.84 -26.44
N LYS A 35 -125.20 74.98 -25.98
CA LYS A 35 -124.86 73.87 -25.07
C LYS A 35 -123.86 72.91 -25.71
N GLN A 36 -124.13 72.43 -26.93
CA GLN A 36 -123.22 71.56 -27.68
C GLN A 36 -121.86 72.22 -27.92
N LEU A 37 -121.82 73.53 -28.23
CA LEU A 37 -120.58 74.28 -28.40
C LEU A 37 -119.79 74.37 -27.09
N THR A 38 -120.47 74.58 -25.96
CA THR A 38 -119.80 74.59 -24.65
C THR A 38 -119.28 73.21 -24.26
N GLU A 39 -120.03 72.15 -24.55
CA GLU A 39 -119.64 70.75 -24.30
C GLU A 39 -118.44 70.36 -25.16
N THR A 40 -118.52 70.57 -26.48
CA THR A 40 -117.39 70.29 -27.40
C THR A 40 -116.15 71.13 -27.11
N LYS A 41 -116.31 72.38 -26.66
CA LYS A 41 -115.17 73.20 -26.22
C LYS A 41 -114.53 72.65 -24.95
N ALA A 42 -115.32 72.12 -24.02
CA ALA A 42 -114.80 71.47 -22.82
C ALA A 42 -114.05 70.17 -23.19
N GLU A 43 -114.62 69.35 -24.07
CA GLU A 43 -113.97 68.13 -24.59
C GLU A 43 -112.67 68.46 -25.34
N LEU A 44 -112.65 69.52 -26.15
CA LEU A 44 -111.44 69.96 -26.86
C LEU A 44 -110.35 70.38 -25.89
N ASN A 45 -110.69 71.15 -24.85
CA ASN A 45 -109.72 71.54 -23.82
C ASN A 45 -109.19 70.32 -23.08
N GLN A 46 -110.06 69.38 -22.72
CA GLN A 46 -109.65 68.13 -22.08
C GLN A 46 -108.69 67.32 -22.98
N ALA A 47 -109.02 67.16 -24.27
CA ALA A 47 -108.15 66.47 -25.22
C ALA A 47 -106.80 67.19 -25.40
N GLN A 48 -106.79 68.54 -25.37
CA GLN A 48 -105.55 69.33 -25.40
C GLN A 48 -104.69 69.07 -24.16
N ASP A 49 -105.30 69.02 -22.97
CA ASP A 49 -104.60 68.71 -21.72
C ASP A 49 -104.03 67.28 -21.73
N GLU A 50 -104.80 66.31 -22.22
CA GLU A 50 -104.37 64.91 -22.36
C GLU A 50 -103.21 64.77 -23.37
N ILE A 51 -103.25 65.49 -24.50
CA ILE A 51 -102.15 65.53 -25.47
C ILE A 51 -100.89 66.13 -24.84
N ALA A 52 -101.03 67.22 -24.09
CA ALA A 52 -99.89 67.84 -23.40
C ALA A 52 -99.27 66.90 -22.36
N SER A 53 -100.10 66.18 -21.60
CA SER A 53 -99.65 65.17 -20.64
C SER A 53 -98.91 64.03 -21.35
N THR A 54 -99.50 63.46 -22.39
CA THR A 54 -98.92 62.36 -23.17
C THR A 54 -97.60 62.76 -23.83
N ALA A 55 -97.50 63.98 -24.36
CA ALA A 55 -96.26 64.51 -24.94
C ALA A 55 -95.14 64.61 -23.88
N THR A 56 -95.49 65.01 -22.65
CA THR A 56 -94.55 65.07 -21.53
C THR A 56 -94.07 63.66 -21.14
N GLU A 57 -94.98 62.70 -21.02
CA GLU A 57 -94.65 61.30 -20.73
C GLU A 57 -93.76 60.67 -21.81
N LEU A 58 -94.04 60.95 -23.08
CA LEU A 58 -93.23 60.48 -24.21
C LEU A 58 -91.80 61.03 -24.15
N ASN A 59 -91.66 62.33 -23.85
CA ASN A 59 -90.34 62.96 -23.70
C ASN A 59 -89.56 62.36 -22.52
N ASN A 60 -90.22 62.12 -21.39
CA ASN A 60 -89.60 61.48 -20.23
C ASN A 60 -89.17 60.04 -20.57
N SER A 61 -90.03 59.28 -21.25
CA SER A 61 -89.71 57.92 -21.69
C SER A 61 -88.54 57.88 -22.68
N LYS A 62 -88.47 58.85 -23.60
CA LYS A 62 -87.36 58.99 -24.54
C LYS A 62 -86.04 59.33 -23.83
N ALA A 63 -86.09 60.19 -22.81
CA ALA A 63 -84.93 60.50 -21.99
C ALA A 63 -84.43 59.27 -21.21
N ALA A 64 -85.35 58.51 -20.61
CA ALA A 64 -85.04 57.26 -19.93
C ALA A 64 -84.41 56.23 -20.87
N LEU A 65 -84.99 56.05 -22.07
CA LEU A 65 -84.44 55.14 -23.10
C LEU A 65 -83.02 55.52 -23.50
N ASN A 66 -82.74 56.81 -23.68
CA ASN A 66 -81.39 57.28 -24.01
C ASN A 66 -80.40 57.04 -22.86
N SER A 67 -80.83 57.21 -21.61
CA SER A 67 -80.01 56.89 -20.43
C SER A 67 -79.66 55.41 -20.39
N SER A 68 -80.67 54.53 -20.48
CA SER A 68 -80.47 53.08 -20.50
C SER A 68 -79.60 52.64 -21.68
N SER A 69 -79.75 53.25 -22.85
CA SER A 69 -78.88 52.97 -23.99
C SER A 69 -77.41 53.34 -23.72
N SER A 70 -77.16 54.42 -22.99
CA SER A 70 -75.79 54.81 -22.58
C SER A 70 -75.21 53.81 -21.57
N GLU A 71 -75.99 53.41 -20.58
CA GLU A 71 -75.60 52.42 -19.57
C GLU A 71 -75.26 51.06 -20.21
N ILE A 72 -76.06 50.60 -21.18
CA ILE A 72 -75.79 49.37 -21.95
C ILE A 72 -74.46 49.48 -22.68
N ASN A 73 -74.17 50.61 -23.33
CA ASN A 73 -72.91 50.81 -24.04
C ASN A 73 -71.71 50.78 -23.09
N GLN A 74 -71.84 51.37 -21.90
CA GLN A 74 -70.80 51.32 -20.87
C GLN A 74 -70.58 49.90 -20.36
N ALA A 75 -71.67 49.17 -20.04
CA ALA A 75 -71.59 47.79 -19.60
C ALA A 75 -70.93 46.89 -20.66
N ASN A 76 -71.25 47.07 -21.93
CA ASN A 76 -70.62 46.34 -23.03
C ASN A 76 -69.11 46.63 -23.15
N ALA A 77 -68.69 47.88 -22.94
CA ALA A 77 -67.27 48.24 -22.91
C ALA A 77 -66.54 47.56 -21.74
N THR A 78 -67.16 47.52 -20.56
CA THR A 78 -66.61 46.80 -19.40
C THR A 78 -66.53 45.30 -19.62
N ILE A 79 -67.54 44.68 -20.23
CA ILE A 79 -67.54 43.25 -20.57
C ILE A 79 -66.39 42.93 -21.52
N ASN A 80 -66.15 43.76 -22.54
CA ASN A 80 -65.05 43.57 -23.47
C ASN A 80 -63.67 43.67 -22.77
N ASP A 81 -63.47 44.65 -21.90
CA ASP A 81 -62.23 44.78 -21.11
C ASP A 81 -61.99 43.58 -20.20
N LEU A 82 -63.03 43.13 -19.48
CA LEU A 82 -62.94 41.94 -18.63
C LEU A 82 -62.67 40.66 -19.42
N THR A 83 -63.24 40.54 -20.61
CA THR A 83 -63.00 39.40 -21.50
C THR A 83 -61.54 39.33 -21.93
N GLN A 84 -60.94 40.47 -22.33
CA GLN A 84 -59.53 40.53 -22.70
C GLN A 84 -58.61 40.21 -21.51
N LYS A 85 -58.94 40.71 -20.31
CA LYS A 85 -58.19 40.40 -19.09
C LYS A 85 -58.27 38.91 -18.72
N LEU A 86 -59.43 38.29 -18.91
CA LEU A 86 -59.61 36.86 -18.68
C LEU A 86 -58.76 36.01 -19.65
N GLU A 87 -58.74 36.38 -20.93
CA GLU A 87 -57.93 35.70 -21.93
C GLU A 87 -56.43 35.82 -21.63
N ALA A 88 -55.97 37.02 -21.26
CA ALA A 88 -54.58 37.24 -20.85
C ALA A 88 -54.21 36.42 -19.60
N ALA A 89 -55.10 36.35 -18.60
CA ALA A 89 -54.89 35.54 -17.41
C ALA A 89 -54.81 34.04 -17.73
N ASN A 90 -55.67 33.53 -18.63
CA ASN A 90 -55.64 32.13 -19.05
C ASN A 90 -54.35 31.77 -19.80
N ASN A 91 -53.84 32.67 -20.64
CA ASN A 91 -52.56 32.47 -21.31
C ASN A 91 -51.40 32.42 -20.31
N ASN A 92 -51.38 33.31 -19.32
CA ASN A 92 -50.37 33.30 -18.26
C ASN A 92 -50.44 32.02 -17.40
N ILE A 93 -51.65 31.53 -17.09
CA ILE A 93 -51.84 30.26 -16.38
C ILE A 93 -51.21 29.12 -17.17
N SER A 94 -51.50 29.05 -18.48
CA SER A 94 -50.95 28.01 -19.35
C SER A 94 -49.41 28.04 -19.42
N GLU A 95 -48.82 29.24 -19.45
CA GLU A 95 -47.35 29.40 -19.42
C GLU A 95 -46.76 28.96 -18.07
N LEU A 96 -47.39 29.34 -16.95
CA LEU A 96 -46.96 28.93 -15.62
C LEU A 96 -47.06 27.42 -15.43
N GLU A 97 -48.12 26.77 -15.93
CA GLU A 97 -48.27 25.31 -15.90
C GLU A 97 -47.14 24.61 -16.68
N SER A 98 -46.78 25.13 -17.86
CA SER A 98 -45.66 24.63 -18.64
C SER A 98 -44.32 24.75 -17.89
N ASN A 99 -44.08 25.89 -17.26
CA ASN A 99 -42.87 26.13 -16.47
C ASN A 99 -42.80 25.22 -15.23
N ILE A 100 -43.93 24.99 -14.55
CA ILE A 100 -44.02 24.07 -13.41
C ILE A 100 -43.64 22.65 -13.85
N ASN A 101 -44.13 22.18 -15.00
CA ASN A 101 -43.80 20.85 -15.51
C ASN A 101 -42.30 20.73 -15.80
N SER A 102 -41.71 21.71 -16.50
CA SER A 102 -40.27 21.70 -16.81
C SER A 102 -39.37 21.74 -15.56
N LEU A 103 -39.75 22.53 -14.55
CA LEU A 103 -39.05 22.58 -13.27
C LEU A 103 -39.18 21.26 -12.50
N THR A 104 -40.34 20.62 -12.56
CA THR A 104 -40.58 19.32 -11.92
C THR A 104 -39.68 18.25 -12.53
N GLU A 105 -39.64 18.13 -13.86
CA GLU A 105 -38.75 17.21 -14.57
C GLU A 105 -37.27 17.45 -14.25
N SER A 106 -36.86 18.73 -14.20
CA SER A 106 -35.49 19.10 -13.83
C SER A 106 -35.16 18.71 -12.39
N SER A 107 -36.11 18.87 -11.46
CA SER A 107 -35.96 18.48 -10.06
C SER A 107 -35.83 16.95 -9.90
N GLU A 108 -36.63 16.18 -10.63
CA GLU A 108 -36.55 14.70 -10.63
C GLU A 108 -35.21 14.20 -11.18
N SER A 109 -34.73 14.82 -12.27
CA SER A 109 -33.42 14.53 -12.84
C SER A 109 -32.28 14.83 -11.87
N ALA A 110 -32.32 16.01 -11.22
CA ALA A 110 -31.34 16.38 -10.21
C ALA A 110 -31.34 15.42 -9.01
N SER A 111 -32.53 15.03 -8.52
CA SER A 111 -32.67 14.07 -7.42
C SER A 111 -32.09 12.68 -7.78
N SER A 112 -32.31 12.23 -9.01
CA SER A 112 -31.73 10.99 -9.53
C SER A 112 -30.19 11.06 -9.57
N LYS A 113 -29.64 12.20 -10.00
CA LYS A 113 -28.18 12.40 -10.04
C LYS A 113 -27.56 12.44 -8.64
N VAL A 114 -28.22 13.05 -7.67
CA VAL A 114 -27.80 13.03 -6.26
C VAL A 114 -27.73 11.59 -5.75
N SER A 115 -28.77 10.80 -6.00
CA SER A 115 -28.82 9.39 -5.58
C SER A 115 -27.68 8.54 -6.20
N GLU A 116 -27.36 8.79 -7.48
CA GLU A 116 -26.23 8.14 -8.16
C GLU A 116 -24.87 8.52 -7.54
N LEU A 117 -24.69 9.81 -7.22
CA LEU A 117 -23.47 10.31 -6.59
C LEU A 117 -23.31 9.76 -5.17
N ASP A 118 -24.38 9.69 -4.38
CA ASP A 118 -24.35 9.12 -3.04
C ASP A 118 -23.95 7.63 -3.07
N ALA A 119 -24.48 6.86 -4.02
CA ALA A 119 -24.09 5.46 -4.21
C ALA A 119 -22.60 5.34 -4.56
N LYS A 120 -22.09 6.23 -5.42
CA LYS A 120 -20.67 6.24 -5.81
C LYS A 120 -19.75 6.65 -4.65
N ILE A 121 -20.18 7.58 -3.80
CA ILE A 121 -19.43 7.96 -2.60
C ILE A 121 -19.34 6.76 -1.66
N SER A 122 -20.45 6.06 -1.40
CA SER A 122 -20.46 4.87 -0.53
C SER A 122 -19.54 3.75 -1.05
N ASP A 123 -19.50 3.52 -2.37
CA ASP A 123 -18.59 2.54 -2.99
C ASP A 123 -17.11 2.93 -2.80
N LEU A 124 -16.78 4.20 -3.06
CA LEU A 124 -15.41 4.71 -2.87
C LEU A 124 -14.95 4.67 -1.40
N GLU A 125 -15.84 4.96 -0.46
CA GLU A 125 -15.56 4.82 0.98
C GLU A 125 -15.29 3.35 1.35
N GLY A 126 -16.03 2.41 0.77
CA GLY A 126 -15.76 0.98 0.91
C GLY A 126 -14.37 0.59 0.41
N GLN A 127 -14.03 0.98 -0.82
CA GLN A 127 -12.72 0.72 -1.41
C GLN A 127 -11.56 1.35 -0.61
N LEU A 128 -11.76 2.55 -0.07
CA LEU A 128 -10.77 3.22 0.78
C LEU A 128 -10.51 2.43 2.07
N ASN A 129 -11.57 1.92 2.71
CA ASN A 129 -11.43 1.12 3.92
C ASN A 129 -10.70 -0.20 3.66
N GLU A 130 -11.00 -0.88 2.55
CA GLU A 130 -10.30 -2.10 2.12
C GLU A 130 -8.81 -1.83 1.85
N ALA A 131 -8.50 -0.74 1.13
CA ALA A 131 -7.12 -0.35 0.86
C ALA A 131 -6.34 -0.04 2.14
N ASN A 132 -6.96 0.66 3.10
CA ASN A 132 -6.34 0.96 4.39
C ASN A 132 -6.09 -0.32 5.21
N ALA A 133 -7.03 -1.26 5.22
CA ALA A 133 -6.84 -2.55 5.88
C ALA A 133 -5.70 -3.36 5.26
N ALA A 134 -5.61 -3.38 3.92
CA ALA A 134 -4.53 -4.04 3.20
C ALA A 134 -3.17 -3.39 3.48
N LEU A 135 -3.10 -2.05 3.57
CA LEU A 135 -1.88 -1.33 3.91
C LEU A 135 -1.40 -1.68 5.32
N SER A 136 -2.31 -1.67 6.31
CA SER A 136 -1.98 -2.05 7.69
C SER A 136 -1.44 -3.49 7.76
N ALA A 137 -2.06 -4.43 7.04
CA ALA A 137 -1.59 -5.82 7.00
C ALA A 137 -0.19 -5.95 6.38
N LYS A 138 0.13 -5.12 5.37
CA LYS A 138 1.46 -5.08 4.76
C LYS A 138 2.50 -4.45 5.68
N ASP A 139 2.14 -3.41 6.43
CA ASP A 139 3.02 -2.83 7.45
C ASP A 139 3.35 -3.84 8.55
N ASP A 140 2.38 -4.63 9.00
CA ASP A 140 2.60 -5.72 9.96
C ASP A 140 3.54 -6.80 9.40
N GLU A 141 3.36 -7.19 8.12
CA GLU A 141 4.22 -8.14 7.42
C GLU A 141 5.67 -7.63 7.30
N ILE A 142 5.84 -6.35 6.95
CA ILE A 142 7.16 -5.69 6.87
C ILE A 142 7.83 -5.70 8.24
N ASN A 143 7.11 -5.33 9.30
CA ASN A 143 7.65 -5.33 10.66
C ASN A 143 8.09 -6.74 11.08
N LYS A 144 7.29 -7.75 10.78
CA LYS A 144 7.64 -9.15 11.05
C LYS A 144 8.91 -9.56 10.31
N LEU A 145 8.99 -9.31 9.00
CA LEU A 145 10.17 -9.64 8.20
C LEU A 145 11.43 -8.94 8.71
N LYS A 146 11.31 -7.66 9.11
CA LYS A 146 12.42 -6.90 9.69
C LYS A 146 12.92 -7.51 11.00
N THR A 147 12.02 -8.01 11.85
CA THR A 147 12.42 -8.71 13.09
C THR A 147 13.09 -10.06 12.80
N GLU A 148 12.58 -10.82 11.83
CA GLU A 148 13.18 -12.09 11.41
C GLU A 148 14.57 -11.88 10.81
N GLU A 149 14.74 -10.86 9.96
CA GLU A 149 16.02 -10.47 9.37
C GLU A 149 17.06 -10.12 10.45
N ALA A 150 16.68 -9.28 11.43
CA ALA A 150 17.56 -8.90 12.53
C ALA A 150 17.98 -10.10 13.40
N SER A 151 17.03 -11.01 13.67
CA SER A 151 17.31 -12.24 14.41
C SER A 151 18.25 -13.17 13.65
N LEU A 152 18.03 -13.32 12.34
CA LEU A 152 18.86 -14.17 11.49
C LEU A 152 20.28 -13.60 11.36
N ALA A 153 20.41 -12.29 11.18
CA ALA A 153 21.70 -11.61 11.13
C ALA A 153 22.50 -11.85 12.43
N SER A 154 21.87 -11.65 13.59
CA SER A 154 22.50 -11.89 14.89
C SER A 154 22.96 -13.34 15.06
N SER A 155 22.10 -14.30 14.69
CA SER A 155 22.43 -15.72 14.74
C SER A 155 23.60 -16.09 13.83
N LYS A 156 23.65 -15.51 12.62
CA LYS A 156 24.75 -15.74 11.68
C LYS A 156 26.06 -15.12 12.13
N ASP A 157 26.02 -13.94 12.75
CA ASP A 157 27.19 -13.31 13.35
C ASP A 157 27.76 -14.15 14.50
N GLU A 158 26.90 -14.71 15.36
CA GLU A 158 27.32 -15.64 16.41
C GLU A 158 27.97 -16.91 15.84
N GLU A 159 27.36 -17.51 14.81
CA GLU A 159 27.90 -18.70 14.13
C GLU A 159 29.28 -18.41 13.52
N ILE A 160 29.42 -17.27 12.82
CA ILE A 160 30.69 -16.82 12.23
C ILE A 160 31.76 -16.63 13.31
N ASN A 161 31.41 -15.98 14.43
CA ASN A 161 32.36 -15.75 15.51
C ASN A 161 32.82 -17.06 16.16
N ASN A 162 31.90 -18.01 16.37
CA ASN A 162 32.24 -19.34 16.86
C ASN A 162 33.16 -20.10 15.89
N LEU A 163 32.85 -20.10 14.59
CA LEU A 163 33.70 -20.73 13.57
C LEU A 163 35.10 -20.09 13.49
N LYS A 164 35.20 -18.76 13.61
CA LYS A 164 36.50 -18.07 13.69
C LYS A 164 37.31 -18.51 14.90
N ALA A 165 36.68 -18.65 16.07
CA ALA A 165 37.34 -19.11 17.28
C ALA A 165 37.86 -20.55 17.14
N GLN A 166 37.04 -21.44 16.58
CA GLN A 166 37.45 -22.83 16.29
C GLN A 166 38.61 -22.88 15.28
N LEU A 167 38.62 -22.02 14.27
CA LEU A 167 39.68 -21.96 13.27
C LEU A 167 41.01 -21.53 13.92
N GLU A 168 41.01 -20.50 14.77
CA GLU A 168 42.22 -20.09 15.51
C GLU A 168 42.70 -21.17 16.49
N GLU A 169 41.79 -21.89 17.15
CA GLU A 169 42.16 -23.03 18.00
C GLU A 169 42.85 -24.14 17.20
N ILE A 170 42.29 -24.53 16.05
CA ILE A 170 42.87 -25.55 15.17
C ILE A 170 44.24 -25.10 14.65
N LYS A 171 44.37 -23.83 14.26
CA LYS A 171 45.64 -23.25 13.79
C LYS A 171 46.71 -23.29 14.87
N SER A 172 46.35 -22.94 16.12
CA SER A 172 47.25 -23.03 17.27
C SER A 172 47.69 -24.48 17.52
N LYS A 173 46.74 -25.43 17.54
CA LYS A 173 47.04 -26.86 17.66
C LYS A 173 47.96 -27.37 16.55
N SER A 174 47.70 -26.99 15.31
CA SER A 174 48.54 -27.35 14.15
C SER A 174 49.98 -26.85 14.33
N SER A 175 50.15 -25.58 14.72
CA SER A 175 51.49 -25.01 14.97
C SER A 175 52.23 -25.70 16.13
N GLY A 176 51.49 -26.11 17.16
CA GLY A 176 52.03 -26.90 18.27
C GLY A 176 52.51 -28.27 17.81
N SER A 177 51.68 -28.99 17.05
CA SER A 177 52.04 -30.29 16.46
C SER A 177 53.23 -30.20 15.51
N GLU A 178 53.32 -29.15 14.68
CA GLU A 178 54.47 -28.90 13.79
C GLU A 178 55.77 -28.74 14.60
N SER A 179 55.71 -27.99 15.69
CA SER A 179 56.85 -27.78 16.60
C SER A 179 57.29 -29.09 17.26
N GLN A 180 56.33 -29.91 17.71
CA GLN A 180 56.61 -31.23 18.27
C GLN A 180 57.25 -32.17 17.23
N LEU A 181 56.77 -32.15 15.99
CA LEU A 181 57.34 -32.92 14.89
C LEU A 181 58.80 -32.54 14.64
N ASN A 182 59.11 -31.23 14.59
CA ASN A 182 60.47 -30.74 14.42
C ASN A 182 61.40 -31.14 15.57
N GLN A 183 60.90 -31.12 16.81
CA GLN A 183 61.64 -31.57 17.98
C GLN A 183 61.93 -33.08 17.91
N LEU A 184 60.93 -33.89 17.59
CA LEU A 184 61.09 -35.34 17.42
C LEU A 184 62.07 -35.68 16.29
N ASN A 185 62.00 -34.99 15.15
CA ASN A 185 62.95 -35.17 14.05
C ASN A 185 64.39 -34.83 14.48
N SER A 186 64.57 -33.78 15.27
CA SER A 186 65.88 -33.42 15.83
C SER A 186 66.41 -34.49 16.79
N GLN A 187 65.55 -35.04 17.64
CA GLN A 187 65.90 -36.16 18.54
C GLN A 187 66.25 -37.42 17.76
N ILE A 188 65.52 -37.74 16.70
CA ILE A 188 65.81 -38.87 15.80
C ILE A 188 67.18 -38.68 15.15
N ALA A 189 67.50 -37.48 14.66
CA ALA A 189 68.80 -37.17 14.08
C ALA A 189 69.94 -37.36 15.09
N GLU A 190 69.79 -36.84 16.31
CA GLU A 190 70.76 -37.00 17.40
C GLU A 190 70.97 -38.48 17.75
N GLN A 191 69.89 -39.25 17.92
CA GLN A 191 69.98 -40.68 18.20
C GLN A 191 70.63 -41.44 17.04
N THR A 192 70.36 -41.05 15.79
CA THR A 192 70.98 -41.65 14.61
C THR A 192 72.49 -41.43 14.61
N SER A 193 72.96 -40.20 14.90
CA SER A 193 74.39 -39.91 15.04
C SER A 193 75.03 -40.72 16.17
N LYS A 194 74.33 -40.87 17.31
CA LYS A 194 74.83 -41.67 18.43
C LYS A 194 74.93 -43.16 18.10
N ILE A 195 73.98 -43.69 17.34
CA ILE A 195 74.05 -45.07 16.81
C ILE A 195 75.25 -45.23 15.89
N GLN A 196 75.51 -44.26 14.99
CA GLN A 196 76.69 -44.29 14.12
C GLN A 196 78.00 -44.28 14.92
N GLU A 197 78.11 -43.42 15.93
CA GLU A 197 79.28 -43.36 16.82
C GLU A 197 79.51 -44.69 17.56
N LEU A 198 78.45 -45.27 18.12
CA LEU A 198 78.51 -46.57 18.79
C LEU A 198 78.91 -47.69 17.83
N ASN A 199 78.39 -47.69 16.60
CA ASN A 199 78.78 -48.66 15.57
C ASN A 199 80.28 -48.54 15.22
N SER A 200 80.79 -47.32 15.01
CA SER A 200 82.21 -47.10 14.79
C SER A 200 83.06 -47.60 15.98
N LYS A 201 82.58 -47.40 17.21
CA LYS A 201 83.26 -47.91 18.41
C LYS A 201 83.26 -49.44 18.47
N ILE A 202 82.16 -50.08 18.07
CA ILE A 202 82.08 -51.55 17.95
C ILE A 202 83.08 -52.05 16.91
N GLU A 203 83.18 -51.40 15.75
CA GLU A 203 84.17 -51.76 14.72
C GLU A 203 85.61 -51.63 15.22
N GLU A 204 85.94 -50.54 15.92
CA GLU A 204 87.26 -50.33 16.55
C GLU A 204 87.58 -51.41 17.59
N LEU A 205 86.61 -51.73 18.47
CA LEU A 205 86.75 -52.78 19.46
C LEU A 205 86.93 -54.16 18.81
N ASN A 206 86.16 -54.47 17.77
CA ASN A 206 86.31 -55.72 17.01
C ASN A 206 87.69 -55.81 16.34
N GLY A 207 88.20 -54.72 15.78
CA GLY A 207 89.57 -54.65 15.25
C GLY A 207 90.62 -54.93 16.34
N THR A 208 90.44 -54.33 17.52
CA THR A 208 91.31 -54.55 18.68
C THR A 208 91.26 -56.01 19.15
N VAL A 209 90.08 -56.62 19.20
CA VAL A 209 89.90 -58.04 19.55
C VAL A 209 90.63 -58.91 18.54
N SER A 210 90.46 -58.68 17.24
CA SER A 210 91.15 -59.44 16.19
C SER A 210 92.67 -59.31 16.28
N GLU A 211 93.19 -58.11 16.57
CA GLU A 211 94.63 -57.90 16.79
C GLU A 211 95.12 -58.67 18.03
N LYS A 212 94.35 -58.66 19.12
CA LYS A 212 94.68 -59.44 20.33
C LYS A 212 94.62 -60.94 20.09
N GLU A 213 93.67 -61.43 19.29
CA GLU A 213 93.59 -62.83 18.86
C GLU A 213 94.84 -63.23 18.04
N SER A 214 95.27 -62.38 17.10
CA SER A 214 96.50 -62.62 16.33
C SER A 214 97.76 -62.62 17.21
N GLN A 215 97.84 -61.70 18.17
CA GLN A 215 98.93 -61.68 19.16
C GLN A 215 98.93 -62.94 20.03
N LEU A 216 97.75 -63.41 20.46
CA LEU A 216 97.61 -64.66 21.20
C LEU A 216 98.08 -65.86 20.38
N GLU A 217 97.72 -65.92 19.10
CA GLU A 217 98.15 -66.98 18.18
C GLU A 217 99.68 -66.96 17.98
N GLN A 218 100.27 -65.79 17.77
CA GLN A 218 101.73 -65.64 17.71
C GLN A 218 102.39 -66.10 19.00
N LEU A 219 101.87 -65.67 20.16
CA LEU A 219 102.40 -66.06 21.46
C LEU A 219 102.30 -67.59 21.64
N ASN A 220 101.19 -68.20 21.21
CA ASN A 220 100.99 -69.64 21.28
C ASN A 220 101.98 -70.39 20.37
N ASN A 221 102.24 -69.89 19.16
CA ASN A 221 103.28 -70.45 18.28
C ASN A 221 104.67 -70.33 18.90
N THR A 222 105.01 -69.20 19.52
CA THR A 222 106.28 -69.06 20.23
C THR A 222 106.37 -69.98 21.45
N LEU A 223 105.25 -70.24 22.13
CA LEU A 223 105.19 -71.18 23.24
C LEU A 223 105.48 -72.60 22.74
N LEU A 224 104.86 -73.02 21.63
CA LEU A 224 105.13 -74.31 20.98
C LEU A 224 106.59 -74.44 20.54
N GLU A 225 107.19 -73.39 19.96
CA GLU A 225 108.61 -73.36 19.63
C GLU A 225 109.50 -73.50 20.87
N ARG A 226 109.16 -72.80 21.97
CA ARG A 226 109.86 -72.91 23.25
C ARG A 226 109.71 -74.31 23.85
N ASP A 227 108.53 -74.90 23.81
CA ASP A 227 108.29 -76.27 24.29
C ASP A 227 109.09 -77.29 23.47
N SER A 228 109.14 -77.12 22.15
CA SER A 228 110.02 -77.92 21.28
C SER A 228 111.50 -77.75 21.64
N LEU A 229 111.93 -76.51 21.90
CA LEU A 229 113.30 -76.21 22.31
C LEU A 229 113.63 -76.83 23.69
N ILE A 230 112.70 -76.74 24.64
CA ILE A 230 112.80 -77.37 25.96
C ILE A 230 112.89 -78.89 25.80
N ASN A 231 112.07 -79.51 24.94
CA ASN A 231 112.14 -80.94 24.68
C ASN A 231 113.48 -81.34 24.05
N SER A 232 114.01 -80.53 23.12
CA SER A 232 115.34 -80.71 22.54
C SER A 232 116.45 -80.57 23.58
N GLN A 233 116.40 -79.51 24.40
CA GLN A 233 117.34 -79.31 25.51
C GLN A 233 117.24 -80.43 26.55
N LYS A 234 116.04 -80.93 26.82
CA LYS A 234 115.80 -82.05 27.71
C LYS A 234 116.38 -83.35 27.14
N ALA A 235 116.18 -83.62 25.85
CA ALA A 235 116.83 -84.73 25.17
C ALA A 235 118.36 -84.60 25.19
N HIS A 236 118.89 -83.39 25.06
CA HIS A 236 120.33 -83.13 25.16
C HIS A 236 120.86 -83.29 26.60
N ILE A 237 120.05 -82.94 27.61
CA ILE A 237 120.36 -83.24 29.01
C ILE A 237 120.31 -84.75 29.25
N ASP A 238 119.31 -85.46 28.74
CA ASP A 238 119.22 -86.92 28.84
C ASP A 238 120.42 -87.60 28.14
N GLU A 239 120.89 -87.04 27.02
CA GLU A 239 122.10 -87.47 26.30
C GLU A 239 123.38 -87.18 27.12
N LEU A 240 123.50 -85.99 27.70
CA LEU A 240 124.60 -85.64 28.61
C LEU A 240 124.57 -86.45 29.91
N GLU A 241 123.40 -86.80 30.44
CA GLU A 241 123.23 -87.69 31.59
C GLU A 241 123.61 -89.13 31.24
N ALA A 242 123.32 -89.58 30.01
CA ALA A 242 123.83 -90.85 29.49
C ALA A 242 125.36 -90.84 29.35
N GLU A 243 125.95 -89.74 28.85
CA GLU A 243 127.41 -89.56 28.83
C GLU A 243 128.03 -89.52 30.24
N LEU A 244 127.37 -88.87 31.21
CA LEU A 244 127.78 -88.88 32.61
C LEU A 244 127.64 -90.25 33.26
N GLY A 245 126.66 -91.06 32.83
CA GLY A 245 126.48 -92.44 33.26
C GLY A 245 127.57 -93.40 32.80
N GLU A 246 128.24 -93.10 31.67
CA GLU A 246 129.40 -93.87 31.20
C GLU A 246 130.70 -93.54 31.97
N LEU A 247 130.75 -92.41 32.69
CA LEU A 247 131.89 -92.00 33.51
C LEU A 247 131.77 -92.55 34.95
N LYS A 248 132.35 -93.74 35.18
CA LYS A 248 132.50 -94.34 36.53
C LYS A 248 133.26 -93.41 37.52
N PRO A 249 132.79 -93.26 38.78
CA PRO A 249 133.57 -92.61 39.84
C PRO A 249 134.75 -93.48 40.35
N PRO A 250 135.91 -92.89 40.71
CA PRO A 250 137.16 -93.60 41.00
C PRO A 250 137.41 -93.89 42.50
N GLU A 251 138.17 -94.97 42.79
CA GLU A 251 138.86 -95.18 44.07
C GLU A 251 140.39 -95.07 43.91
N ILE A 252 141.02 -94.55 44.96
CA ILE A 252 142.30 -93.86 45.02
C ILE A 252 143.35 -94.77 45.68
N SER A 253 144.56 -94.88 45.11
CA SER A 253 145.72 -95.48 45.79
C SER A 253 146.65 -94.41 46.36
N ALA A 254 147.07 -94.59 47.61
CA ALA A 254 148.02 -93.73 48.31
C ALA A 254 149.42 -93.72 47.65
N GLY A 255 149.96 -92.51 47.46
CA GLY A 255 151.33 -92.25 47.00
C GLY A 255 151.50 -90.77 46.69
N GLY A 256 151.87 -89.98 47.69
CA GLY A 256 151.82 -88.52 47.66
C GLY A 256 152.92 -87.83 46.85
N PHE A 257 152.71 -86.54 46.59
CA PHE A 257 153.75 -85.51 46.51
C PHE A 257 153.16 -84.16 46.94
N VAL A 258 154.04 -83.35 47.51
CA VAL A 258 153.86 -82.11 48.26
C VAL A 258 154.20 -80.92 47.36
N SER A 259 153.67 -79.73 47.69
CA SER A 259 154.15 -78.36 47.34
C SER A 259 154.19 -78.00 45.84
N GLU A 260 153.93 -76.80 45.34
CA GLU A 260 153.87 -75.45 45.90
C GLU A 260 153.42 -74.52 44.75
N GLU A 261 152.75 -73.41 45.12
CA GLU A 261 152.95 -72.06 44.54
C GLU A 261 152.54 -71.66 43.10
N ARG A 262 151.97 -70.42 43.06
CA ARG A 262 152.11 -69.36 42.04
C ARG A 262 151.24 -69.53 40.76
N ILE A 263 150.68 -68.53 40.08
CA ILE A 263 150.78 -67.06 40.06
C ILE A 263 149.82 -66.53 38.96
N THR A 264 149.19 -65.35 39.17
CA THR A 264 148.80 -64.30 38.16
C THR A 264 147.82 -64.64 37.00
N CYS A 265 147.09 -63.73 36.34
CA CYS A 265 146.69 -62.31 36.44
C CYS A 265 145.74 -62.09 35.19
N PRO A 266 145.52 -60.91 34.56
CA PRO A 266 144.18 -60.33 34.38
C PRO A 266 143.83 -59.86 32.93
N LYS A 267 142.63 -59.25 32.79
CA LYS A 267 142.17 -58.26 31.77
C LYS A 267 142.07 -58.74 30.31
N ILE A 268 141.17 -58.18 29.49
CA ILE A 268 141.38 -56.99 28.64
C ILE A 268 140.01 -56.52 28.06
N TYR A 269 139.79 -55.19 28.14
CA TYR A 269 138.83 -54.25 27.50
C TYR A 269 137.34 -54.60 27.31
#